data_AF-A0A2A2TES7-F1
#
_entry.id   AF-A0A2A2TES7-F1
#
_cell.length_a   1.000
_cell.length_b   1.000
_cell.length_c   1.000
_cell.angle_alpha   90.00
_cell.angle_beta   90.00
_cell.angle_gamma   90.00
#
_symmetry.space_group_name_H-M   'P 1'
#
loop_
_entity.id
_entity.type
_entity.pdbx_description
1 polymer ?
#
loop_
_entity_poly.entity_id
_entity_poly.type
_entity_poly.pdbx_seq_one_letter_code
_entity_poly.pdbx_strand_id
1 'polypeptide(L)'
;MSSSITDLTVKAAMEAIASESATTEEKIQMLIELAFRFQKQPKTPKDLRNAVSLYYHAYDLCKEDYPLLKARTMVGMASALQAIPTAGTDLLLQAKAGYEEALPIIESLATLQEVAEVQMNLGLVLQSLAAYNLARITDSIAAYQKALEVFTWEKFPQEYAILHNNIAIAHLSMPLSSEKEHLRHGLAVRSFETALEHIKLTEHPREYAMLKNNLGNALQYLPSSHPVDNNLRAISAYDEALKVRNPRDNPLEYANTIANKALALSNIPDNLENVEEGNSNNLLQASNYYQEALEIFKQYEQVEQIEIVVKAIREIQEELTSSKF
;
A
#
# COMPACT_ATOMS: atom_id res chain seq x y z
N MET A 1 3.44 -20.18 22.26
CA MET A 1 2.29 -21.09 22.47
C MET A 1 1.39 -20.52 23.55
N SER A 2 0.27 -19.90 23.17
CA SER A 2 -0.90 -19.76 24.04
C SER A 2 -2.14 -19.97 23.17
N SER A 3 -2.61 -21.22 23.14
CA SER A 3 -3.83 -21.65 22.45
C SER A 3 -5.08 -21.19 23.21
N SER A 4 -5.24 -19.87 23.38
CA SER A 4 -6.46 -19.31 23.94
C SER A 4 -6.95 -18.24 22.98
N ILE A 5 -7.79 -18.65 22.03
CA ILE A 5 -9.05 -18.02 21.64
C ILE A 5 -9.69 -19.01 20.66
N THR A 6 -10.49 -19.94 21.18
CA THR A 6 -11.48 -20.66 20.37
C THR A 6 -12.74 -19.80 20.34
N ASP A 7 -12.91 -19.08 19.24
CA ASP A 7 -14.20 -18.50 18.88
C ASP A 7 -15.19 -19.65 18.66
N LEU A 8 -16.44 -19.49 19.11
CA LEU A 8 -17.51 -20.48 18.88
C LEU A 8 -17.65 -20.79 17.38
N THR A 9 -17.39 -19.79 16.52
CA THR A 9 -17.39 -19.93 15.07
C THR A 9 -16.27 -20.83 14.56
N VAL A 10 -15.03 -20.64 15.02
CA VAL A 10 -13.89 -21.49 14.63
C VAL A 10 -14.10 -22.90 15.15
N LYS A 11 -14.54 -23.04 16.41
CA LYS A 11 -14.83 -24.33 17.02
C LYS A 11 -15.93 -25.10 16.26
N ALA A 12 -17.04 -24.44 15.94
CA ALA A 12 -18.13 -25.05 15.17
C ALA A 12 -17.69 -25.45 13.77
N ALA A 13 -16.87 -24.63 13.10
CA ALA A 13 -16.32 -24.96 11.80
C ALA A 13 -15.37 -26.18 11.87
N MET A 14 -14.53 -26.25 12.89
CA MET A 14 -13.66 -27.40 13.11
C MET A 14 -14.45 -28.68 13.39
N GLU A 15 -15.51 -28.60 14.21
CA GLU A 15 -16.39 -29.74 14.49
C GLU A 15 -17.10 -30.23 13.22
N ALA A 16 -17.59 -29.29 12.39
CA ALA A 16 -18.18 -29.62 11.10
C ALA A 16 -17.19 -30.36 10.20
N ILE A 17 -16.00 -29.80 9.97
CA ILE A 17 -14.94 -30.41 9.14
C ILE A 17 -14.48 -31.76 9.73
N ALA A 18 -14.40 -31.88 11.05
CA ALA A 18 -14.04 -33.14 11.71
C ALA A 18 -15.07 -34.24 11.46
N SER A 19 -16.37 -33.89 11.48
CA SER A 19 -17.49 -34.80 11.26
C SER A 19 -17.72 -35.19 9.79
N GLU A 20 -17.15 -34.44 8.85
CA GLU A 20 -17.18 -34.83 7.45
C GLU A 20 -16.36 -36.09 7.18
N SER A 21 -16.94 -36.97 6.36
CA SER A 21 -16.28 -38.16 5.81
C SER A 21 -15.33 -37.77 4.66
N ALA A 22 -14.35 -36.93 4.97
CA ALA A 22 -13.32 -36.44 4.07
C ALA A 22 -11.93 -36.98 4.47
N THR A 23 -11.03 -37.07 3.50
CA THR A 23 -9.61 -37.38 3.71
C THR A 23 -8.91 -36.27 4.50
N THR A 24 -7.73 -36.55 5.06
CA THR A 24 -6.93 -35.51 5.75
C THR A 24 -6.58 -34.35 4.82
N GLU A 25 -6.25 -34.64 3.56
CA GLU A 25 -5.93 -33.63 2.55
C GLU A 25 -7.12 -32.70 2.29
N GLU A 26 -8.31 -33.26 2.07
CA GLU A 26 -9.54 -32.48 1.87
C GLU A 26 -9.85 -31.61 3.09
N LYS A 27 -9.70 -32.14 4.31
CA LYS A 27 -9.89 -31.38 5.55
C LYS A 27 -8.92 -30.20 5.68
N ILE A 28 -7.65 -30.38 5.29
CA ILE A 28 -6.66 -29.30 5.24
C ILE A 28 -7.11 -28.22 4.24
N GLN A 29 -7.52 -28.62 3.03
CA GLN A 29 -7.98 -27.69 1.99
C GLN A 29 -9.22 -26.91 2.43
N MET A 30 -10.19 -27.56 3.07
CA MET A 30 -11.39 -26.91 3.62
C MET A 30 -11.04 -25.85 4.68
N LEU A 31 -10.08 -26.14 5.56
CA LEU A 31 -9.61 -25.19 6.57
C LEU A 31 -8.92 -23.98 5.92
N ILE A 32 -8.06 -24.21 4.93
CA ILE A 32 -7.40 -23.15 4.14
C ILE A 32 -8.45 -22.26 3.46
N GLU A 33 -9.43 -22.87 2.79
CA GLU A 33 -10.46 -22.11 2.08
C GLU A 33 -11.32 -21.28 3.04
N LEU A 34 -11.70 -21.85 4.18
CA LEU A 34 -12.46 -21.12 5.19
C LEU A 34 -11.66 -19.96 5.79
N ALA A 35 -10.37 -20.19 6.09
CA ALA A 35 -9.47 -19.14 6.57
C ALA A 35 -9.35 -18.01 5.55
N PHE A 36 -9.18 -18.35 4.27
CA PHE A 36 -9.12 -17.39 3.17
C PHE A 36 -10.40 -16.56 3.05
N ARG A 37 -11.59 -17.16 3.26
CA ARG A 37 -12.86 -16.42 3.25
C ARG A 37 -12.93 -15.36 4.36
N PHE A 38 -12.48 -15.67 5.57
CA PHE A 38 -12.39 -14.68 6.66
C PHE A 38 -11.42 -13.54 6.31
N GLN A 39 -10.33 -13.86 5.61
CA GLN A 39 -9.31 -12.89 5.23
C GLN A 39 -9.73 -11.97 4.07
N LYS A 40 -10.48 -12.49 3.09
CA LYS A 40 -10.86 -11.73 1.89
C LYS A 40 -11.83 -10.57 2.18
N GLN A 41 -12.69 -10.72 3.18
CA GLN A 41 -13.67 -9.70 3.59
C GLN A 41 -13.81 -9.69 5.13
N PRO A 42 -12.79 -9.22 5.86
CA PRO A 42 -12.86 -9.18 7.31
C PRO A 42 -13.87 -8.10 7.73
N LYS A 43 -14.85 -8.46 8.54
CA LYS A 43 -15.80 -7.50 9.13
C LYS A 43 -15.21 -6.86 10.38
N THR A 44 -14.34 -7.59 11.06
CA THR A 44 -13.68 -7.17 12.30
C THR A 44 -12.22 -7.67 12.32
N PRO A 45 -11.34 -7.07 13.13
CA PRO A 45 -10.00 -7.61 13.38
C PRO A 45 -10.01 -9.06 13.93
N LYS A 46 -11.13 -9.47 14.54
CA LYS A 46 -11.31 -10.83 15.05
C LYS A 46 -11.37 -11.86 13.91
N ASP A 47 -11.92 -11.50 12.76
CA ASP A 47 -12.01 -12.40 11.60
C ASP A 47 -10.62 -12.80 11.10
N LEU A 48 -9.67 -11.88 11.13
CA LEU A 48 -8.28 -12.16 10.77
C LEU A 48 -7.59 -13.08 11.79
N ARG A 49 -7.89 -12.90 13.09
CA ARG A 49 -7.41 -13.83 14.13
C ARG A 49 -8.03 -15.22 13.99
N ASN A 50 -9.29 -15.29 13.58
CA ASN A 50 -9.96 -16.55 13.26
C ASN A 50 -9.32 -17.24 12.04
N ALA A 51 -8.95 -16.48 11.01
CA ALA A 51 -8.21 -17.00 9.86
C ALA A 51 -6.85 -17.58 10.29
N VAL A 52 -6.07 -16.86 11.11
CA VAL A 52 -4.80 -17.37 11.67
C VAL A 52 -5.00 -18.69 12.42
N SER A 53 -6.05 -18.78 13.25
CA SER A 53 -6.37 -20.02 13.99
C SER A 53 -6.68 -21.20 13.07
N LEU A 54 -7.48 -20.97 12.02
CA LEU A 54 -7.81 -21.99 11.02
C LEU A 54 -6.58 -22.45 10.23
N TYR A 55 -5.70 -21.52 9.82
CA TYR A 55 -4.45 -21.88 9.17
C TYR A 55 -3.51 -22.67 10.10
N TYR A 56 -3.44 -22.32 11.39
CA TYR A 56 -2.67 -23.08 12.38
C TYR A 56 -3.17 -24.53 12.50
N HIS A 57 -4.49 -24.73 12.55
CA HIS A 57 -5.07 -26.09 12.55
C HIS A 57 -4.80 -26.85 11.25
N ALA A 58 -4.87 -26.18 10.11
CA ALA A 58 -4.51 -26.78 8.83
C ALA A 58 -3.02 -27.18 8.78
N TYR A 59 -2.14 -26.33 9.32
CA TYR A 59 -0.70 -26.59 9.45
C TYR A 59 -0.42 -27.83 10.31
N ASP A 60 -1.05 -27.94 11.48
CA ASP A 60 -0.90 -29.09 12.39
C ASP A 60 -1.34 -30.41 11.75
N LEU A 61 -2.35 -30.39 10.87
CA LEU A 61 -2.81 -31.56 10.13
C LEU A 61 -1.85 -31.98 9.00
N CYS A 62 -1.05 -31.06 8.45
CA CYS A 62 -0.16 -31.37 7.33
C CYS A 62 1.00 -32.31 7.71
N LYS A 63 1.52 -32.19 8.94
CA LYS A 63 2.72 -32.93 9.42
C LYS A 63 3.86 -32.88 8.40
N GLU A 64 4.52 -34.01 8.12
CA GLU A 64 5.55 -34.14 7.06
C GLU A 64 4.98 -34.74 5.76
N ASP A 65 3.68 -35.06 5.74
CA ASP A 65 3.04 -35.81 4.65
C ASP A 65 2.60 -34.89 3.48
N TYR A 66 2.36 -33.61 3.77
CA TYR A 66 1.80 -32.64 2.80
C TYR A 66 2.64 -31.34 2.71
N PRO A 67 3.88 -31.39 2.19
CA PRO A 67 4.80 -30.25 2.23
C PRO A 67 4.26 -29.01 1.52
N LEU A 68 3.62 -29.14 0.35
CA LEU A 68 3.05 -28.00 -0.37
C LEU A 68 1.87 -27.38 0.36
N LEU A 69 0.96 -28.20 0.92
CA LEU A 69 -0.17 -27.66 1.71
C LEU A 69 0.33 -27.00 2.98
N LYS A 70 1.34 -27.56 3.65
CA LYS A 70 2.01 -26.95 4.80
C LYS A 70 2.59 -25.58 4.46
N ALA A 71 3.28 -25.45 3.32
CA ALA A 71 3.79 -24.17 2.87
C ALA A 71 2.65 -23.16 2.58
N ARG A 72 1.56 -23.60 1.93
CA ARG A 72 0.39 -22.74 1.67
C ARG A 72 -0.31 -22.29 2.95
N THR A 73 -0.40 -23.13 3.99
CA THR A 73 -0.97 -22.71 5.29
C THR A 73 -0.10 -21.68 5.97
N MET A 74 1.23 -21.82 5.90
CA MET A 74 2.18 -20.82 6.42
C MET A 74 2.06 -19.48 5.68
N VAL A 75 1.98 -19.50 4.34
CA VAL A 75 1.77 -18.30 3.51
C VAL A 75 0.44 -17.61 3.87
N GLY A 76 -0.65 -18.37 3.95
CA GLY A 76 -1.96 -17.84 4.33
C GLY A 76 -1.96 -17.25 5.74
N MET A 77 -1.34 -17.95 6.70
CA MET A 77 -1.20 -17.48 8.07
C MET A 77 -0.36 -16.21 8.17
N ALA A 78 0.78 -16.14 7.48
CA ALA A 78 1.62 -14.96 7.43
C ALA A 78 0.87 -13.75 6.85
N SER A 79 0.09 -13.97 5.78
CA SER A 79 -0.74 -12.94 5.16
C SER A 79 -1.85 -12.46 6.10
N ALA A 80 -2.50 -13.37 6.83
CA ALA A 80 -3.51 -13.00 7.82
C ALA A 80 -2.91 -12.24 9.01
N LEU A 81 -1.72 -12.64 9.50
CA LEU A 81 -0.99 -11.93 10.56
C LEU A 81 -0.64 -10.49 10.15
N GLN A 82 -0.17 -10.32 8.91
CA GLN A 82 0.14 -9.00 8.34
C GLN A 82 -1.10 -8.11 8.22
N ALA A 83 -2.25 -8.68 7.88
CA ALA A 83 -3.49 -7.92 7.64
C ALA A 83 -4.16 -7.42 8.94
N ILE A 84 -3.78 -7.93 10.12
CA ILE A 84 -4.39 -7.52 11.39
C ILE A 84 -4.12 -6.02 11.64
N PRO A 85 -5.16 -5.18 11.81
CA PRO A 85 -4.97 -3.77 12.15
C PRO A 85 -4.12 -3.61 13.41
N THR A 86 -3.28 -2.58 13.43
CA THR A 86 -2.29 -2.33 14.49
C THR A 86 -1.40 -3.53 14.78
N ALA A 87 -1.07 -4.33 13.76
CA ALA A 87 -0.09 -5.39 13.87
C ALA A 87 1.21 -4.82 14.48
N GLY A 88 1.45 -5.18 15.74
CA GLY A 88 2.72 -4.89 16.39
C GLY A 88 3.85 -5.57 15.63
N THR A 89 5.07 -5.11 15.86
CA THR A 89 6.28 -5.68 15.26
C THR A 89 6.36 -7.20 15.44
N ASP A 90 5.83 -7.74 16.54
CA ASP A 90 5.80 -9.18 16.81
C ASP A 90 4.98 -9.99 15.80
N LEU A 91 3.83 -9.46 15.34
CA LEU A 91 3.01 -10.14 14.32
C LEU A 91 3.67 -10.06 12.95
N LEU A 92 4.29 -8.92 12.63
CA LEU A 92 5.05 -8.76 11.40
C LEU A 92 6.31 -9.66 11.37
N LEU A 93 7.00 -9.83 12.49
CA LEU A 93 8.12 -10.77 12.60
C LEU A 93 7.67 -12.23 12.41
N GLN A 94 6.50 -12.59 12.94
CA GLN A 94 5.91 -13.92 12.69
C GLN A 94 5.52 -14.10 11.21
N ALA A 95 4.91 -13.08 10.59
CA ALA A 95 4.59 -13.12 9.16
C ALA A 95 5.86 -13.28 8.31
N LYS A 96 6.91 -12.51 8.61
CA LYS A 96 8.23 -12.63 7.95
C LYS A 96 8.76 -14.05 8.05
N ALA A 97 8.80 -14.63 9.25
CA ALA A 97 9.28 -15.99 9.46
C ALA A 97 8.45 -17.02 8.68
N GLY A 98 7.13 -16.90 8.69
CA GLY A 98 6.22 -17.79 7.94
C GLY A 98 6.46 -17.74 6.43
N TYR A 99 6.67 -16.54 5.85
CA TYR A 99 7.03 -16.40 4.44
C TYR A 99 8.42 -16.97 4.13
N GLU A 100 9.43 -16.68 4.95
CA GLU A 100 10.81 -17.15 4.74
C GLU A 100 10.93 -18.67 4.84
N GLU A 101 10.19 -19.31 5.74
CA GLU A 101 10.19 -20.76 5.92
C GLU A 101 9.38 -21.48 4.82
N ALA A 102 8.28 -20.88 4.35
CA ALA A 102 7.48 -21.45 3.26
C ALA A 102 8.14 -21.31 1.89
N LEU A 103 8.89 -20.23 1.66
CA LEU A 103 9.39 -19.85 0.34
C LEU A 103 10.21 -20.95 -0.36
N PRO A 104 11.17 -21.65 0.26
CA PRO A 104 11.92 -22.72 -0.41
C PRO A 104 11.03 -23.89 -0.87
N ILE A 105 9.95 -24.17 -0.16
CA ILE A 105 9.00 -25.23 -0.51
C ILE A 105 8.12 -24.77 -1.68
N ILE A 106 7.65 -23.52 -1.64
CA ILE A 106 6.88 -22.90 -2.74
C ILE A 106 7.72 -22.82 -4.01
N GLU A 107 8.99 -22.42 -3.93
CA GLU A 107 9.93 -22.39 -5.06
C GLU A 107 10.15 -23.77 -5.70
N SER A 108 10.10 -24.84 -4.88
CA SER A 108 10.32 -26.21 -5.34
C SER A 108 9.06 -26.88 -5.90
N LEU A 109 7.90 -26.65 -5.27
CA LEU A 109 6.70 -27.47 -5.46
C LEU A 109 5.50 -26.71 -6.02
N ALA A 110 5.51 -25.38 -6.04
CA ALA A 110 4.37 -24.54 -6.44
C ALA A 110 4.56 -23.90 -7.81
N THR A 111 3.58 -23.09 -8.22
CA THR A 111 3.69 -22.32 -9.47
C THR A 111 4.58 -21.08 -9.30
N LEU A 112 5.16 -20.59 -10.41
CA LEU A 112 5.91 -19.33 -10.40
C LEU A 112 5.07 -18.14 -9.94
N GLN A 113 3.76 -18.17 -10.20
CA GLN A 113 2.84 -17.16 -9.70
C GLN A 113 2.77 -17.19 -8.17
N GLU A 114 2.60 -18.37 -7.56
CA GLU A 114 2.61 -18.49 -6.09
C GLU A 114 3.94 -18.02 -5.48
N VAL A 115 5.09 -18.32 -6.13
CA VAL A 115 6.39 -17.78 -5.72
C VAL A 115 6.38 -16.25 -5.73
N ALA A 116 5.88 -15.63 -6.79
CA ALA A 116 5.82 -14.18 -6.93
C ALA A 116 4.87 -13.52 -5.91
N GLU A 117 3.73 -14.16 -5.60
CA GLU A 117 2.81 -13.71 -4.54
C GLU A 117 3.49 -13.72 -3.17
N VAL A 118 4.25 -14.78 -2.86
CA VAL A 118 5.02 -14.86 -1.61
C VAL A 118 6.09 -13.78 -1.56
N GLN A 119 6.85 -13.57 -2.64
CA GLN A 119 7.86 -12.53 -2.72
C GLN A 119 7.27 -11.12 -2.55
N MET A 120 6.14 -10.84 -3.22
CA MET A 120 5.43 -9.56 -3.09
C MET A 120 4.99 -9.30 -1.64
N ASN A 121 4.37 -10.30 -0.99
CA ASN A 121 3.88 -10.13 0.38
C ASN A 121 5.01 -10.08 1.41
N LEU A 122 6.08 -10.87 1.23
CA LEU A 122 7.30 -10.77 2.03
C LEU A 122 7.91 -9.37 1.91
N GLY A 123 7.97 -8.80 0.70
CA GLY A 123 8.42 -7.43 0.47
C GLY A 123 7.63 -6.40 1.30
N LEU A 124 6.30 -6.52 1.34
CA LEU A 124 5.44 -5.65 2.16
C LEU A 124 5.75 -5.77 3.65
N VAL A 125 5.94 -6.99 4.16
CA VAL A 125 6.29 -7.20 5.58
C VAL A 125 7.67 -6.61 5.90
N LEU A 126 8.67 -6.85 5.04
CA LEU A 126 10.02 -6.31 5.19
C LEU A 126 10.02 -4.78 5.19
N GLN A 127 9.23 -4.16 4.30
CA GLN A 127 9.09 -2.71 4.24
C GLN A 127 8.49 -2.15 5.54
N SER A 128 7.43 -2.76 6.08
CA SER A 128 6.83 -2.35 7.35
C SER A 128 7.79 -2.52 8.54
N LEU A 129 8.58 -3.59 8.56
CA LEU A 129 9.58 -3.84 9.62
C LEU A 129 10.79 -2.90 9.53
N ALA A 130 11.09 -2.35 8.35
CA ALA A 130 12.23 -1.46 8.16
C ALA A 130 12.12 -0.17 8.98
N ALA A 131 10.89 0.36 9.18
CA ALA A 131 10.65 1.52 10.02
C ALA A 131 11.05 1.31 11.50
N TYR A 132 11.13 0.05 11.93
CA TYR A 132 11.51 -0.35 13.28
C TYR A 132 12.94 -0.90 13.37
N ASN A 133 13.74 -0.79 12.30
CA ASN A 133 15.08 -1.39 12.16
C ASN A 133 15.09 -2.93 12.32
N LEU A 134 13.97 -3.59 12.03
CA LEU A 134 13.83 -5.05 12.12
C LEU A 134 13.98 -5.76 10.77
N ALA A 135 14.14 -4.99 9.69
CA ALA A 135 14.46 -5.45 8.35
C ALA A 135 15.19 -4.33 7.59
N ARG A 136 15.84 -4.66 6.46
CA ARG A 136 16.40 -3.64 5.58
C ARG A 136 15.43 -3.35 4.46
N ILE A 137 15.24 -2.07 4.18
CA ILE A 137 14.42 -1.61 3.04
C ILE A 137 14.94 -2.11 1.68
N THR A 138 16.23 -2.44 1.57
CA THR A 138 16.79 -3.06 0.35
C THR A 138 16.31 -4.49 0.15
N ASP A 139 15.98 -5.21 1.23
CA ASP A 139 15.50 -6.58 1.15
C ASP A 139 14.06 -6.62 0.64
N SER A 140 13.22 -5.61 0.98
CA SER A 140 11.89 -5.50 0.40
C SER A 140 11.92 -5.19 -1.10
N ILE A 141 12.80 -4.28 -1.52
CA ILE A 141 13.00 -3.96 -2.95
C ILE A 141 13.44 -5.21 -3.72
N ALA A 142 14.37 -5.98 -3.17
CA ALA A 142 14.82 -7.23 -3.80
C ALA A 142 13.68 -8.26 -3.93
N ALA A 143 12.82 -8.39 -2.91
CA ALA A 143 11.65 -9.27 -2.97
C ALA A 143 10.65 -8.80 -4.04
N TYR A 144 10.35 -7.50 -4.11
CA TYR A 144 9.49 -6.94 -5.17
C TYR A 144 10.08 -7.14 -6.57
N GLN A 145 11.40 -7.00 -6.73
CA GLN A 145 12.07 -7.25 -8.01
C GLN A 145 11.96 -8.71 -8.44
N LYS A 146 12.09 -9.67 -7.52
CA LYS A 146 11.82 -11.09 -7.81
C LYS A 146 10.37 -11.33 -8.24
N ALA A 147 9.41 -10.67 -7.58
CA ALA A 147 8.01 -10.79 -7.98
C ALA A 147 7.76 -10.23 -9.40
N LEU A 148 8.43 -9.14 -9.78
CA LEU A 148 8.38 -8.55 -11.12
C LEU A 148 8.94 -9.45 -12.23
N GLU A 149 9.73 -10.48 -11.91
CA GLU A 149 10.18 -11.48 -12.91
C GLU A 149 9.01 -12.31 -13.47
N VAL A 150 7.91 -12.41 -12.70
CA VAL A 150 6.70 -13.16 -13.08
C VAL A 150 5.54 -12.21 -13.36
N PHE A 151 5.32 -11.24 -12.46
CA PHE A 151 4.27 -10.24 -12.55
C PHE A 151 4.67 -9.12 -13.51
N THR A 152 4.62 -9.44 -14.80
CA THR A 152 4.87 -8.55 -15.93
C THR A 152 3.62 -7.74 -16.30
N TRP A 153 3.80 -6.61 -16.97
CA TRP A 153 2.67 -5.76 -17.40
C TRP A 153 1.75 -6.48 -18.40
N GLU A 154 2.28 -7.37 -19.24
CA GLU A 154 1.50 -8.07 -20.27
C GLU A 154 0.49 -9.06 -19.67
N LYS A 155 0.87 -9.72 -18.56
CA LYS A 155 0.09 -10.82 -17.97
C LYS A 155 -0.62 -10.43 -16.68
N PHE A 156 0.00 -9.52 -15.91
CA PHE A 156 -0.41 -9.15 -14.56
C PHE A 156 -0.28 -7.62 -14.37
N PRO A 157 -1.00 -6.81 -15.16
CA PRO A 157 -0.86 -5.36 -15.14
C PRO A 157 -1.19 -4.74 -13.78
N GLN A 158 -2.11 -5.33 -13.02
CA GLN A 158 -2.48 -4.86 -11.69
C GLN A 158 -1.34 -5.06 -10.68
N GLU A 159 -0.79 -6.27 -10.62
CA GLU A 159 0.34 -6.61 -9.75
C GLU A 159 1.59 -5.83 -10.15
N TYR A 160 1.83 -5.66 -11.46
CA TYR A 160 2.93 -4.84 -11.98
C TYR A 160 2.84 -3.38 -11.49
N ALA A 161 1.65 -2.78 -11.54
CA ALA A 161 1.41 -1.44 -11.02
C ALA A 161 1.64 -1.35 -9.49
N ILE A 162 1.14 -2.33 -8.74
CA ILE A 162 1.30 -2.39 -7.27
C ILE A 162 2.78 -2.55 -6.90
N LEU A 163 3.54 -3.40 -7.60
CA LEU A 163 4.95 -3.63 -7.33
C LEU A 163 5.79 -2.39 -7.58
N HIS A 164 5.61 -1.71 -8.72
CA HIS A 164 6.30 -0.45 -8.97
C HIS A 164 5.93 0.65 -7.98
N ASN A 165 4.66 0.71 -7.56
CA ASN A 165 4.25 1.59 -6.49
C ASN A 165 4.99 1.28 -5.18
N ASN A 166 5.07 0.02 -4.79
CA ASN A 166 5.71 -0.39 -3.54
C ASN A 166 7.23 -0.17 -3.59
N ILE A 167 7.89 -0.44 -4.72
CA ILE A 167 9.30 -0.14 -4.94
C ILE A 167 9.57 1.37 -4.82
N ALA A 168 8.72 2.20 -5.42
CA ALA A 168 8.85 3.64 -5.33
C ALA A 168 8.72 4.14 -3.88
N ILE A 169 7.69 3.68 -3.15
CA ILE A 169 7.53 4.01 -1.73
C ILE A 169 8.72 3.51 -0.91
N ALA A 170 9.23 2.30 -1.18
CA ALA A 170 10.39 1.76 -0.48
C ALA A 170 11.64 2.61 -0.68
N HIS A 171 11.87 3.15 -1.89
CA HIS A 171 12.95 4.11 -2.15
C HIS A 171 12.78 5.39 -1.32
N LEU A 172 11.56 5.92 -1.23
CA LEU A 172 11.25 7.12 -0.42
C LEU A 172 11.43 6.87 1.09
N SER A 173 11.20 5.64 1.56
CA SER A 173 11.35 5.26 2.97
C SER A 173 12.78 4.92 3.39
N MET A 174 13.76 4.86 2.48
CA MET A 174 15.14 4.55 2.87
C MET A 174 15.70 5.64 3.81
N PRO A 175 16.51 5.29 4.83
CA PRO A 175 17.04 6.26 5.79
C PRO A 175 17.81 7.43 5.15
N LEU A 176 17.65 8.61 5.74
CA LEU A 176 18.25 9.85 5.29
C LEU A 176 19.77 9.81 5.43
N SER A 177 20.46 9.78 4.29
CA SER A 177 21.79 10.40 4.15
C SER A 177 21.61 11.50 3.10
N SER A 178 22.05 12.73 3.41
CA SER A 178 21.83 13.93 2.60
C SER A 178 22.33 13.77 1.16
N GLU A 179 23.42 13.04 0.98
CA GLU A 179 24.03 12.79 -0.34
C GLU A 179 23.19 11.87 -1.24
N LYS A 180 22.24 11.11 -0.68
CA LYS A 180 21.45 10.11 -1.43
C LYS A 180 19.97 10.44 -1.54
N GLU A 181 19.53 11.61 -1.09
CA GLU A 181 18.12 12.01 -1.14
C GLU A 181 17.61 12.19 -2.57
N HIS A 182 18.32 12.98 -3.37
CA HIS A 182 18.05 13.16 -4.80
C HIS A 182 17.95 11.82 -5.54
N LEU A 183 18.88 10.90 -5.27
CA LEU A 183 18.90 9.58 -5.90
C LEU A 183 17.65 8.77 -5.54
N ARG A 184 17.23 8.76 -4.28
CA ARG A 184 16.05 8.02 -3.82
C ARG A 184 14.75 8.54 -4.44
N HIS A 185 14.55 9.85 -4.43
CA HIS A 185 13.38 10.45 -5.08
C HIS A 185 13.39 10.20 -6.60
N GLY A 186 14.55 10.34 -7.26
CA GLY A 186 14.68 10.04 -8.68
C GLY A 186 14.35 8.57 -9.01
N LEU A 187 14.78 7.62 -8.17
CA LEU A 187 14.42 6.20 -8.31
C LEU A 187 12.91 5.96 -8.13
N ALA A 188 12.28 6.65 -7.16
CA ALA A 188 10.84 6.54 -6.95
C ALA A 188 10.04 7.09 -8.15
N VAL A 189 10.38 8.28 -8.64
CA VAL A 189 9.79 8.88 -9.85
C VAL A 189 9.94 7.92 -11.04
N ARG A 190 11.15 7.37 -11.25
CA ARG A 190 11.40 6.41 -12.33
C ARG A 190 10.52 5.16 -12.22
N SER A 191 10.37 4.58 -11.04
CA SER A 191 9.50 3.41 -10.83
C SER A 191 8.05 3.70 -11.20
N PHE A 192 7.51 4.87 -10.82
CA PHE A 192 6.16 5.26 -11.24
C PHE A 192 6.06 5.46 -12.76
N GLU A 193 7.04 6.14 -13.37
CA GLU A 193 7.06 6.39 -14.81
C GLU A 193 7.16 5.08 -15.61
N THR A 194 8.01 4.13 -15.20
CA THR A 194 8.11 2.80 -15.82
C THR A 194 6.78 2.05 -15.79
N ALA A 195 6.03 2.11 -14.68
CA ALA A 195 4.70 1.51 -14.66
C ALA A 195 3.73 2.21 -15.63
N LEU A 196 3.76 3.54 -15.69
CA LEU A 196 2.89 4.36 -16.55
C LEU A 196 3.23 4.29 -18.04
N GLU A 197 4.38 3.73 -18.42
CA GLU A 197 4.69 3.35 -19.81
C GLU A 197 3.73 2.29 -20.35
N HIS A 198 3.21 1.42 -19.48
CA HIS A 198 2.33 0.30 -19.85
C HIS A 198 0.92 0.41 -19.26
N ILE A 199 0.80 0.91 -18.03
CA ILE A 199 -0.49 1.08 -17.36
C ILE A 199 -1.15 2.36 -17.88
N LYS A 200 -2.28 2.22 -18.57
CA LYS A 200 -2.99 3.33 -19.24
C LYS A 200 -4.36 3.60 -18.62
N LEU A 201 -4.79 4.86 -18.69
CA LEU A 201 -6.10 5.32 -18.20
C LEU A 201 -7.27 4.50 -18.78
N THR A 202 -7.23 4.17 -20.06
CA THR A 202 -8.34 3.49 -20.76
C THR A 202 -8.45 2.00 -20.44
N GLU A 203 -7.35 1.38 -20.02
CA GLU A 203 -7.27 -0.07 -19.80
C GLU A 203 -7.27 -0.41 -18.30
N HIS A 204 -6.57 0.41 -17.51
CA HIS A 204 -6.31 0.20 -16.08
C HIS A 204 -6.56 1.50 -15.30
N PRO A 205 -7.79 2.05 -15.32
CA PRO A 205 -8.06 3.40 -14.79
C PRO A 205 -7.71 3.53 -13.30
N ARG A 206 -7.98 2.50 -12.48
CA ARG A 206 -7.71 2.54 -11.04
C ARG A 206 -6.21 2.59 -10.75
N GLU A 207 -5.44 1.69 -11.36
CA GLU A 207 -3.99 1.59 -11.22
C GLU A 207 -3.31 2.84 -11.78
N TYR A 208 -3.77 3.32 -12.94
CA TYR A 208 -3.30 4.56 -13.55
C TYR A 208 -3.45 5.76 -12.61
N ALA A 209 -4.63 5.95 -12.02
CA ALA A 209 -4.88 7.06 -11.11
C ALA A 209 -4.06 6.95 -9.81
N MET A 210 -3.86 5.74 -9.29
CA MET A 210 -2.98 5.50 -8.14
C MET A 210 -1.53 5.91 -8.46
N LEU A 211 -0.97 5.40 -9.56
CA LEU A 211 0.39 5.69 -9.98
C LEU A 211 0.58 7.19 -10.27
N LYS A 212 -0.38 7.84 -10.93
CA LYS A 212 -0.34 9.27 -11.22
C LYS A 212 -0.38 10.14 -9.97
N ASN A 213 -1.26 9.83 -9.01
CA ASN A 213 -1.27 10.54 -7.73
C ASN A 213 0.07 10.39 -6.99
N ASN A 214 0.63 9.18 -6.94
CA ASN A 214 1.85 8.92 -6.19
C ASN A 214 3.10 9.46 -6.90
N LEU A 215 3.09 9.49 -8.24
CA LEU A 215 4.07 10.24 -9.04
C LEU A 215 4.02 11.73 -8.71
N GLY A 216 2.83 12.33 -8.63
CA GLY A 216 2.67 13.72 -8.21
C GLY A 216 3.29 13.98 -6.85
N ASN A 217 3.05 13.10 -5.88
CA ASN A 217 3.64 13.22 -4.54
C ASN A 217 5.16 13.15 -4.61
N ALA A 218 5.71 12.17 -5.33
CA ALA A 218 7.16 12.01 -5.47
C ALA A 218 7.83 13.21 -6.14
N LEU A 219 7.16 13.85 -7.10
CA LEU A 219 7.64 15.05 -7.78
C LEU A 219 7.63 16.27 -6.87
N GLN A 220 6.58 16.48 -6.07
CA GLN A 220 6.52 17.62 -5.13
C GLN A 220 7.69 17.61 -4.13
N TYR A 221 8.04 16.43 -3.63
CA TYR A 221 9.12 16.29 -2.65
C TYR A 221 10.49 16.01 -3.27
N LEU A 222 10.61 15.94 -4.60
CA LEU A 222 11.89 15.71 -5.28
C LEU A 222 12.80 16.93 -5.09
N PRO A 223 13.93 16.80 -4.36
CA PRO A 223 14.89 17.90 -4.26
C PRO A 223 15.43 18.22 -5.66
N SER A 224 15.37 19.49 -6.05
CA SER A 224 15.68 19.93 -7.42
C SER A 224 15.99 21.41 -7.43
N SER A 225 16.83 21.84 -8.39
CA SER A 225 17.01 23.26 -8.72
C SER A 225 15.82 23.86 -9.48
N HIS A 226 14.85 23.04 -9.87
CA HIS A 226 13.66 23.43 -10.63
C HIS A 226 12.38 22.98 -9.90
N PRO A 227 12.12 23.45 -8.65
CA PRO A 227 10.96 23.01 -7.87
C PRO A 227 9.62 23.43 -8.49
N VAL A 228 9.57 24.55 -9.20
CA VAL A 228 8.35 25.01 -9.89
C VAL A 228 7.96 24.04 -11.00
N ASP A 229 8.91 23.60 -11.83
CA ASP A 229 8.66 22.60 -12.89
C ASP A 229 8.17 21.27 -12.32
N ASN A 230 8.75 20.85 -11.20
CA ASN A 230 8.32 19.64 -10.49
C ASN A 230 6.87 19.76 -9.98
N ASN A 231 6.50 20.90 -9.38
CA ASN A 231 5.14 21.15 -8.92
C ASN A 231 4.14 21.23 -10.10
N LEU A 232 4.51 21.83 -11.24
CA LEU A 232 3.69 21.82 -12.45
C LEU A 232 3.46 20.40 -12.98
N ARG A 233 4.51 19.58 -13.01
CA ARG A 233 4.39 18.15 -13.37
C ARG A 233 3.54 17.38 -12.36
N ALA A 234 3.64 17.70 -11.06
CA ALA A 234 2.82 17.09 -10.03
C ALA A 234 1.33 17.43 -10.19
N ILE A 235 1.01 18.71 -10.44
CA ILE A 235 -0.37 19.16 -10.75
C ILE A 235 -0.92 18.41 -11.95
N SER A 236 -0.16 18.31 -13.03
CA SER A 236 -0.57 17.53 -14.21
C SER A 236 -0.83 16.07 -13.86
N ALA A 237 0.00 15.45 -13.01
CA ALA A 237 -0.21 14.08 -12.57
C ALA A 237 -1.47 13.94 -11.69
N TYR A 238 -1.76 14.89 -10.79
CA TYR A 238 -3.01 14.90 -10.04
C TYR A 238 -4.23 15.07 -10.93
N ASP A 239 -4.16 15.94 -11.94
CA ASP A 239 -5.25 16.12 -12.91
C ASP A 239 -5.54 14.83 -13.67
N GLU A 240 -4.50 14.08 -14.06
CA GLU A 240 -4.67 12.75 -14.65
C GLU A 240 -5.34 11.76 -13.68
N ALA A 241 -4.97 11.78 -12.39
CA ALA A 241 -5.61 10.93 -11.38
C ALA A 241 -7.08 11.31 -11.14
N LEU A 242 -7.42 12.60 -11.17
CA LEU A 242 -8.77 13.13 -11.00
C LEU A 242 -9.72 12.82 -12.17
N LYS A 243 -9.22 12.33 -13.31
CA LYS A 243 -10.08 11.77 -14.37
C LYS A 243 -10.81 10.51 -13.94
N VAL A 244 -10.27 9.80 -12.95
CA VAL A 244 -10.86 8.57 -12.38
C VAL A 244 -11.36 8.85 -10.97
N ARG A 245 -10.59 9.64 -10.21
CA ARG A 245 -10.91 9.95 -8.84
C ARG A 245 -11.94 11.07 -8.75
N ASN A 246 -13.10 10.80 -8.16
CA ASN A 246 -14.22 11.72 -8.07
C ASN A 246 -14.99 11.56 -6.74
N PRO A 247 -15.68 12.61 -6.28
CA PRO A 247 -16.32 12.63 -4.96
C PRO A 247 -17.48 11.63 -4.81
N ARG A 248 -18.03 11.10 -5.91
CA ARG A 248 -19.13 10.13 -5.85
C ARG A 248 -18.63 8.70 -5.70
N ASP A 249 -17.66 8.29 -6.51
CA ASP A 249 -17.27 6.89 -6.64
C ASP A 249 -16.09 6.51 -5.74
N ASN A 250 -15.26 7.48 -5.34
CA ASN A 250 -14.06 7.27 -4.51
C ASN A 250 -13.71 8.58 -3.75
N PRO A 251 -14.60 9.01 -2.84
CA PRO A 251 -14.52 10.32 -2.18
C PRO A 251 -13.21 10.55 -1.42
N LEU A 252 -12.69 9.53 -0.73
CA LEU A 252 -11.47 9.65 0.05
C LEU A 252 -10.23 9.79 -0.85
N GLU A 253 -10.14 9.01 -1.92
CA GLU A 253 -9.05 9.12 -2.88
C GLU A 253 -9.10 10.46 -3.62
N TYR A 254 -10.30 10.94 -3.96
CA TYR A 254 -10.51 12.27 -4.51
C TYR A 254 -10.02 13.37 -3.56
N ALA A 255 -10.49 13.37 -2.31
CA ALA A 255 -10.12 14.35 -1.28
C ALA A 255 -8.60 14.40 -1.06
N ASN A 256 -7.95 13.25 -0.96
CA ASN A 256 -6.49 13.17 -0.88
C ASN A 256 -5.81 13.76 -2.12
N THR A 257 -6.33 13.49 -3.31
CA THR A 257 -5.73 13.98 -4.57
C THR A 257 -5.83 15.50 -4.70
N ILE A 258 -7.00 16.08 -4.39
CA ILE A 258 -7.16 17.54 -4.44
C ILE A 258 -6.38 18.26 -3.33
N ALA A 259 -6.23 17.66 -2.14
CA ALA A 259 -5.38 18.20 -1.09
C ALA A 259 -3.89 18.19 -1.47
N ASN A 260 -3.41 17.13 -2.14
CA ASN A 260 -2.04 17.09 -2.67
C ASN A 260 -1.86 18.11 -3.80
N LYS A 261 -2.85 18.26 -4.67
CA LYS A 261 -2.84 19.29 -5.72
C LYS A 261 -2.80 20.70 -5.14
N ALA A 262 -3.56 20.96 -4.07
CA ALA A 262 -3.55 22.24 -3.37
C ALA A 262 -2.17 22.61 -2.84
N LEU A 263 -1.45 21.63 -2.25
CA LEU A 263 -0.07 21.82 -1.79
C LEU A 263 0.88 22.17 -2.95
N ALA A 264 0.75 21.47 -4.08
CA ALA A 264 1.58 21.76 -5.25
C ALA A 264 1.30 23.17 -5.78
N LEU A 265 0.03 23.57 -5.79
CA LEU A 265 -0.42 24.87 -6.26
C LEU A 265 0.08 26.01 -5.36
N SER A 266 0.06 25.84 -4.04
CA SER A 266 0.59 26.84 -3.11
C SER A 266 2.10 27.08 -3.29
N ASN A 267 2.83 26.14 -3.90
CA ASN A 267 4.27 26.26 -4.14
C ASN A 267 4.63 26.85 -5.52
N ILE A 268 3.66 27.34 -6.30
CA ILE A 268 3.86 27.89 -7.64
C ILE A 268 3.49 29.38 -7.67
N PRO A 269 4.36 30.27 -8.21
CA PRO A 269 4.00 31.67 -8.39
C PRO A 269 2.87 31.84 -9.42
N ASP A 270 2.04 32.86 -9.25
CA ASP A 270 0.93 33.16 -10.17
C ASP A 270 1.45 33.49 -11.57
N ASN A 271 2.64 34.09 -11.65
CA ASN A 271 3.33 34.46 -12.88
C ASN A 271 4.73 33.81 -12.93
N LEU A 272 4.92 32.86 -13.85
CA LEU A 272 6.19 32.15 -14.02
C LEU A 272 7.32 33.06 -14.55
N GLU A 273 6.97 34.16 -15.23
CA GLU A 273 7.94 35.14 -15.74
C GLU A 273 8.30 36.20 -14.70
N ASN A 274 7.44 36.41 -13.70
CA ASN A 274 7.63 37.38 -12.62
C ASN A 274 7.31 36.78 -11.25
N VAL A 275 8.24 35.98 -10.72
CA VAL A 275 8.07 35.25 -9.46
C VAL A 275 7.91 36.17 -8.23
N GLU A 276 8.32 37.45 -8.32
CA GLU A 276 8.20 38.43 -7.25
C GLU A 276 6.75 38.87 -7.00
N GLU A 277 5.84 38.65 -7.96
CA GLU A 277 4.40 38.89 -7.78
C GLU A 277 3.75 37.92 -6.78
N GLY A 278 4.46 36.86 -6.39
CA GLY A 278 3.99 35.85 -5.46
C GLY A 278 2.95 34.92 -6.09
N ASN A 279 2.10 34.34 -5.25
CA ASN A 279 1.21 33.21 -5.55
C ASN A 279 -0.21 33.41 -4.98
N SER A 280 -0.67 34.66 -4.79
CA SER A 280 -1.93 34.94 -4.08
C SER A 280 -3.16 34.27 -4.71
N ASN A 281 -3.26 34.21 -6.03
CA ASN A 281 -4.36 33.55 -6.72
C ASN A 281 -4.28 32.03 -6.55
N ASN A 282 -3.08 31.46 -6.65
CA ASN A 282 -2.83 30.05 -6.42
C ASN A 282 -3.11 29.65 -4.97
N LEU A 283 -2.76 30.47 -3.99
CA LEU A 283 -3.09 30.29 -2.57
C LEU A 283 -4.62 30.28 -2.32
N LEU A 284 -5.36 31.20 -2.96
CA LEU A 284 -6.83 31.20 -2.88
C LEU A 284 -7.43 29.94 -3.49
N GLN A 285 -6.93 29.49 -4.63
CA GLN A 285 -7.37 28.23 -5.25
C GLN A 285 -7.03 27.01 -4.38
N ALA A 286 -5.82 26.96 -3.82
CA ALA A 286 -5.40 25.90 -2.90
C ALA A 286 -6.31 25.85 -1.65
N SER A 287 -6.65 27.01 -1.07
CA SER A 287 -7.60 27.09 0.05
C SER A 287 -8.97 26.51 -0.29
N ASN A 288 -9.47 26.70 -1.52
CA ASN A 288 -10.75 26.12 -1.94
C ASN A 288 -10.68 24.59 -2.02
N TYR A 289 -9.61 24.05 -2.62
CA TYR A 289 -9.40 22.60 -2.70
C TYR A 289 -9.25 21.97 -1.31
N TYR A 290 -8.53 22.62 -0.40
CA TYR A 290 -8.43 22.16 0.97
C TYR A 290 -9.76 22.19 1.71
N GLN A 291 -10.57 23.24 1.52
CA GLN A 291 -11.90 23.31 2.13
C GLN A 291 -12.81 22.18 1.63
N GLU A 292 -12.77 21.89 0.33
CA GLU A 292 -13.50 20.76 -0.27
C GLU A 292 -13.04 19.42 0.29
N ALA A 293 -11.72 19.18 0.36
CA ALA A 293 -11.16 17.97 0.94
C ALA A 293 -11.54 17.80 2.42
N LEU A 294 -11.54 18.90 3.18
CA LEU A 294 -11.88 18.91 4.60
C LEU A 294 -13.32 18.45 4.86
N GLU A 295 -14.27 18.89 4.04
CA GLU A 295 -15.67 18.46 4.19
C GLU A 295 -15.83 16.96 3.95
N ILE A 296 -15.12 16.40 2.96
CA ILE A 296 -15.11 14.96 2.71
C ILE A 296 -14.43 14.22 3.87
N PHE A 297 -13.27 14.68 4.34
CA PHE A 297 -12.57 14.03 5.45
C PHE A 297 -13.39 14.03 6.74
N LYS A 298 -14.14 15.10 7.03
CA LYS A 298 -15.11 15.15 8.14
C LYS A 298 -16.23 14.13 7.97
N GLN A 299 -16.82 14.04 6.78
CA GLN A 299 -17.90 13.09 6.48
C GLN A 299 -17.47 11.63 6.71
N TYR A 300 -16.20 11.32 6.45
CA TYR A 300 -15.63 9.97 6.59
C TYR A 300 -14.77 9.79 7.85
N GLU A 301 -14.85 10.71 8.81
CA GLU A 301 -14.18 10.64 10.11
C GLU A 301 -12.64 10.44 10.02
N GLN A 302 -12.00 11.03 9.01
CA GLN A 302 -10.55 10.93 8.77
C GLN A 302 -9.78 11.93 9.63
N VAL A 303 -9.65 11.65 10.93
CA VAL A 303 -9.11 12.57 11.95
C VAL A 303 -7.73 13.14 11.59
N GLU A 304 -6.78 12.30 11.18
CA GLU A 304 -5.42 12.73 10.84
C GLU A 304 -5.40 13.68 9.64
N GLN A 305 -6.17 13.36 8.59
CA GLN A 305 -6.27 14.17 7.39
C GLN A 305 -6.98 15.51 7.67
N ILE A 306 -7.98 15.51 8.56
CA ILE A 306 -8.65 16.74 9.02
C ILE A 306 -7.63 17.68 9.66
N GLU A 307 -6.78 17.19 10.57
CA GLU A 307 -5.77 18.00 11.25
C GLU A 307 -4.75 18.60 10.28
N ILE A 308 -4.26 17.78 9.33
CA ILE A 308 -3.31 18.21 8.30
C ILE A 308 -3.92 19.34 7.45
N VAL A 309 -5.15 19.15 6.95
CA VAL A 309 -5.79 20.11 6.06
C VAL A 309 -6.17 21.40 6.79
N VAL A 310 -6.66 21.32 8.03
CA VAL A 310 -6.97 22.52 8.84
C VAL A 310 -5.71 23.36 9.07
N LYS A 311 -4.57 22.70 9.35
CA LYS A 311 -3.30 23.39 9.49
C LYS A 311 -2.89 24.09 8.19
N ALA A 312 -2.98 23.41 7.05
CA ALA A 312 -2.63 23.99 5.75
C ALA A 312 -3.50 25.21 5.38
N ILE A 313 -4.82 25.14 5.66
CA ILE A 313 -5.72 26.29 5.44
C ILE A 313 -5.29 27.49 6.28
N ARG A 314 -4.92 27.27 7.56
CA ARG A 314 -4.47 28.36 8.44
C ARG A 314 -3.16 28.99 7.94
N GLU A 315 -2.19 28.17 7.52
CA GLU A 315 -0.91 28.65 6.98
C GLU A 315 -1.12 29.53 5.74
N ILE A 316 -2.00 29.09 4.82
CA ILE A 316 -2.38 29.89 3.63
C ILE A 316 -3.04 31.22 4.03
N GLN A 317 -3.93 31.22 5.03
CA GLN A 317 -4.59 32.43 5.49
C GLN A 317 -3.59 33.43 6.09
N GLU A 318 -2.62 32.95 6.88
CA GLU A 318 -1.56 33.77 7.44
C GLU A 318 -0.72 34.43 6.32
N GLU A 319 -0.32 33.65 5.31
CA GLU A 319 0.46 34.13 4.15
C GLU A 319 -0.30 35.16 3.30
N LEU A 320 -1.60 34.92 3.05
CA LEU A 320 -2.46 35.88 2.33
C LEU A 320 -2.68 37.20 3.10
N THR A 321 -2.56 37.18 4.43
CA THR A 321 -2.67 38.39 5.25
C THR A 321 -1.35 39.15 5.38
N SER A 322 -0.21 38.45 5.43
CA SER A 322 1.11 39.07 5.47
C SER A 322 1.48 39.74 4.14
N SER A 323 1.03 39.19 3.01
CA SER A 323 1.30 39.71 1.67
C SER A 323 0.55 41.01 1.32
N LYS A 324 -0.33 41.50 2.21
CA LYS A 324 -1.13 42.73 2.03
C LYS A 324 -0.53 43.97 2.71
N PHE A 325 0.61 43.85 3.38
CA PHE A 325 1.33 44.92 4.09
C PHE A 325 2.75 45.07 3.55
#